data_AF-A0A2H0L6X7-F1
#
_entry.id   AF-A0A2H0L6X7-F1
#
_cell.length_a   1.000
_cell.length_b   1.000
_cell.length_c   1.000
_cell.angle_alpha   90.00
_cell.angle_beta   90.00
_cell.angle_gamma   90.00
#
_symmetry.space_group_name_H-M   'P 1'
#
loop_
_entity.id
_entity.type
_entity.pdbx_description
1 polymer ?
#
loop_
_entity_poly.entity_id
_entity_poly.type
_entity_poly.pdbx_seq_one_letter_code
_entity_poly.pdbx_strand_id
1 'polypeptide(L)'
;MIDQIIHIFSPEYLFNKNLGPYQSNIGTLFAGFNVLIIVLAIILRRLAKEKDLFIKKAVQKYGSWAWTMGAIGIILYIFRQINVMYLSAPIIVLIWAIIAIIWLILVLKYRIITVPKRRKDLMIEKGKRDYLP
;
A
#
# COMPACT_ATOMS: atom_id res chain seq x y z
N MET A 1 7.46 -13.53 -24.29
CA MET A 1 7.22 -12.57 -23.18
C MET A 1 5.80 -12.70 -22.62
N ILE A 2 4.77 -12.72 -23.49
CA ILE A 2 3.37 -12.91 -23.08
C ILE A 2 3.16 -14.28 -22.41
N ASP A 3 3.75 -15.35 -22.93
CA ASP A 3 3.58 -16.71 -22.36
C ASP A 3 4.14 -16.85 -20.94
N GLN A 4 5.22 -16.13 -20.64
CA GLN A 4 5.79 -16.07 -19.29
C GLN A 4 4.85 -15.36 -18.32
N ILE A 5 4.18 -14.30 -18.78
CA ILE A 5 3.17 -13.58 -17.97
C ILE A 5 2.00 -14.51 -17.68
N ILE A 6 1.50 -15.22 -18.69
CA ILE A 6 0.39 -16.18 -18.53
C ILE A 6 0.78 -17.29 -17.54
N HIS A 7 2.01 -17.79 -17.59
CA HIS A 7 2.47 -18.83 -16.68
C HIS A 7 2.54 -18.38 -15.21
N ILE A 8 2.87 -17.11 -14.93
CA ILE A 8 2.87 -16.56 -13.56
C ILE A 8 1.46 -16.56 -12.95
N PHE A 9 0.41 -16.50 -13.78
CA PHE A 9 -0.98 -16.59 -13.33
C PHE A 9 -1.55 -18.01 -13.39
N SER A 10 -0.75 -19.01 -13.75
CA SER A 10 -1.20 -20.41 -13.75
C SER A 10 -1.44 -20.89 -12.31
N PRO A 11 -2.52 -21.66 -12.05
CA PRO A 11 -2.77 -22.22 -10.72
C PRO A 11 -1.60 -23.06 -10.21
N GLU A 12 -0.94 -23.81 -11.10
CA GLU A 12 0.22 -24.63 -10.76
C GLU A 12 1.37 -23.79 -10.18
N TYR A 13 1.67 -22.64 -10.77
CA TYR A 13 2.67 -21.71 -10.24
C TYR A 13 2.19 -21.03 -8.96
N LEU A 14 0.95 -20.52 -8.93
CA LEU A 14 0.41 -19.74 -7.81
C LEU A 14 0.32 -20.55 -6.51
N PHE A 15 -0.06 -21.81 -6.61
CA PHE A 15 -0.22 -22.72 -5.48
C PHE A 15 1.01 -23.60 -5.23
N ASN A 16 2.14 -23.34 -5.90
CA ASN A 16 3.38 -24.03 -5.64
C ASN A 16 3.92 -23.66 -4.24
N LYS A 17 3.97 -24.66 -3.37
CA LYS A 17 4.36 -24.54 -1.95
C LYS A 17 5.88 -24.51 -1.75
N ASN A 18 6.63 -25.00 -2.73
CA ASN A 18 8.08 -25.22 -2.63
C ASN A 18 8.83 -24.46 -3.72
N LEU A 19 8.40 -23.24 -4.03
CA LEU A 19 9.27 -22.33 -4.77
C LEU A 19 10.45 -21.99 -3.88
N GLY A 20 11.65 -22.32 -4.35
CA GLY A 20 12.88 -21.96 -3.68
C GLY A 20 13.02 -20.44 -3.49
N PRO A 21 14.14 -20.01 -2.90
CA PRO A 21 14.44 -18.60 -2.69
C PRO A 21 14.29 -17.80 -3.99
N TYR A 22 13.97 -16.52 -3.86
CA TYR A 22 13.95 -15.64 -5.04
C TYR A 22 15.31 -15.72 -5.76
N GLN A 23 15.28 -15.88 -7.08
CA GLN A 23 16.47 -15.67 -7.88
C GLN A 23 16.95 -14.23 -7.68
N SER A 24 18.27 -14.05 -7.59
CA SER A 24 18.92 -12.84 -7.06
C SER A 24 18.34 -11.53 -7.60
N ASN A 25 18.11 -11.44 -8.91
CA ASN A 25 17.64 -10.20 -9.54
C ASN A 25 16.18 -9.86 -9.19
N ILE A 26 15.26 -10.84 -9.24
CA ILE A 26 13.83 -10.62 -8.95
C ILE A 26 13.63 -10.34 -7.46
N GLY A 27 14.33 -11.07 -6.60
CA GLY A 27 14.28 -10.87 -5.15
C GLY A 27 14.76 -9.47 -4.76
N THR A 28 15.87 -9.03 -5.36
CA THR A 28 16.43 -7.69 -5.11
C THR A 28 15.48 -6.59 -5.58
N LEU A 29 14.83 -6.74 -6.75
CA LEU A 29 13.83 -5.79 -7.24
C LEU A 29 12.62 -5.71 -6.31
N PHE A 30 12.09 -6.86 -5.86
CA PHE A 30 10.95 -6.92 -4.96
C PHE A 30 11.28 -6.29 -3.60
N ALA A 31 12.41 -6.64 -3.01
CA ALA A 31 12.87 -6.06 -1.75
C ALA A 31 13.12 -4.56 -1.90
N GLY A 32 13.82 -4.13 -2.95
CA GLY A 32 14.10 -2.74 -3.26
C GLY A 32 12.83 -1.90 -3.43
N PHE A 33 11.83 -2.41 -4.15
CA PHE A 33 10.52 -1.77 -4.28
C PHE A 33 9.84 -1.55 -2.92
N ASN A 34 9.82 -2.57 -2.06
CA ASN A 34 9.22 -2.46 -0.73
C ASN A 34 9.99 -1.49 0.17
N VAL A 35 11.33 -1.50 0.13
CA VAL A 35 12.16 -0.50 0.83
C VAL A 35 11.84 0.92 0.36
N LEU A 36 11.72 1.14 -0.96
CA LEU A 36 11.34 2.45 -1.52
C LEU A 36 9.97 2.91 -1.02
N ILE A 37 8.99 2.00 -0.93
CA ILE A 37 7.67 2.31 -0.35
C ILE A 37 7.80 2.72 1.14
N ILE A 38 8.62 2.03 1.92
CA ILE A 38 8.86 2.38 3.33
C ILE A 38 9.51 3.77 3.44
N VAL A 39 10.52 4.05 2.62
CA VAL A 39 11.16 5.37 2.56
C VAL A 39 10.14 6.45 2.20
N LEU A 40 9.27 6.19 1.22
CA LEU A 40 8.18 7.09 0.86
C LEU A 40 7.23 7.33 2.05
N ALA A 41 6.90 6.30 2.84
CA ALA A 41 6.09 6.44 4.05
C ALA A 41 6.73 7.38 5.08
N ILE A 42 8.05 7.30 5.28
CA ILE A 42 8.81 8.17 6.18
C ILE A 42 8.79 9.62 5.68
N ILE A 43 9.02 9.83 4.39
CA ILE A 43 8.98 11.15 3.76
C ILE A 43 7.58 11.76 3.90
N LEU A 44 6.53 11.02 3.56
CA LEU A 44 5.14 11.45 3.71
C LEU A 44 4.81 11.84 5.16
N ARG A 45 5.27 11.05 6.14
CA ARG A 45 5.07 11.36 7.56
C ARG A 45 5.74 12.67 7.97
N ARG A 46 6.92 12.99 7.43
CA ARG A 46 7.59 14.28 7.66
C ARG A 46 6.81 15.43 7.02
N LEU A 47 6.41 15.28 5.75
CA LEU A 47 5.64 16.28 5.02
C LEU A 47 4.26 16.56 5.63
N ALA A 48 3.68 15.62 6.38
CA ALA A 48 2.39 15.80 7.06
C ALA A 48 2.45 16.81 8.23
N LYS A 49 3.63 17.16 8.74
CA LYS A 49 3.76 18.06 9.91
C LYS A 49 3.40 19.51 9.59
N GLU A 50 3.65 19.96 8.36
CA GLU A 50 3.59 21.39 7.98
C GLU A 50 2.36 21.77 7.15
N LYS A 51 1.40 20.87 6.99
CA LYS A 51 0.25 21.09 6.09
C LYS A 51 -1.07 21.26 6.83
N ASP A 52 -2.01 21.94 6.15
CA ASP A 52 -3.41 22.08 6.55
C ASP A 52 -3.99 20.74 7.03
N LEU A 53 -4.87 20.77 8.05
CA LEU A 53 -5.43 19.61 8.75
C LEU A 53 -5.97 18.55 7.77
N PHE A 54 -6.60 18.98 6.68
CA PHE A 54 -7.13 18.10 5.65
C PHE A 54 -6.05 17.38 4.86
N ILE A 55 -5.01 18.12 4.46
CA ILE A 55 -3.88 17.56 3.73
C ILE A 55 -3.09 16.64 4.65
N LYS A 56 -2.89 17.03 5.91
CA LYS A 56 -2.27 16.19 6.95
C LYS A 56 -2.99 14.84 7.08
N LYS A 57 -4.33 14.82 7.18
CA LYS A 57 -5.11 13.58 7.25
C LYS A 57 -4.99 12.71 5.99
N ALA A 58 -4.96 13.33 4.81
CA ALA A 58 -4.74 12.60 3.56
C ALA A 58 -3.34 11.98 3.51
N VAL A 59 -2.29 12.76 3.77
CA VAL A 59 -0.90 12.31 3.78
C VAL A 59 -0.66 11.23 4.83
N GLN A 60 -1.28 11.33 6.00
CA GLN A 60 -1.24 10.27 7.02
C GLN A 60 -1.82 8.96 6.52
N LYS A 61 -2.92 8.97 5.77
CA LYS A 61 -3.51 7.75 5.20
C LYS A 61 -2.59 7.11 4.15
N TYR A 62 -1.98 7.89 3.26
CA TYR A 62 -0.97 7.37 2.32
C TYR A 62 0.27 6.85 3.03
N GLY A 63 0.74 7.56 4.05
CA GLY A 63 1.87 7.13 4.87
C GLY A 63 1.60 5.81 5.60
N SER A 64 0.41 5.65 6.20
CA SER A 64 0.03 4.39 6.84
C SER A 64 -0.09 3.25 5.82
N TRP A 65 -0.69 3.50 4.65
CA TRP A 65 -0.75 2.49 3.58
C TRP A 65 0.64 2.05 3.14
N ALA A 66 1.52 3.01 2.82
CA ALA A 66 2.88 2.73 2.38
C ALA A 66 3.67 1.98 3.47
N TRP A 67 3.59 2.43 4.72
CA TRP A 67 4.27 1.77 5.84
C TRP A 67 3.83 0.31 5.99
N THR A 68 2.51 0.07 6.06
CA THR A 68 1.96 -1.28 6.26
C THR A 68 2.28 -2.20 5.07
N MET A 69 2.10 -1.71 3.84
CA MET A 69 2.36 -2.53 2.66
C MET A 69 3.85 -2.83 2.48
N GLY A 70 4.71 -1.82 2.63
CA GLY A 70 6.15 -2.02 2.57
C GLY A 70 6.65 -2.98 3.65
N ALA A 71 6.19 -2.83 4.90
CA ALA A 71 6.57 -3.73 6.00
C ALA A 71 6.11 -5.18 5.74
N ILE A 72 4.85 -5.38 5.37
CA ILE A 72 4.32 -6.72 5.05
C ILE A 72 5.06 -7.31 3.85
N GLY A 73 5.34 -6.51 2.82
CA GLY A 73 6.09 -6.98 1.65
C GLY A 73 7.50 -7.46 2.01
N ILE A 74 8.23 -6.77 2.90
CA ILE A 74 9.52 -7.25 3.40
C ILE A 74 9.36 -8.56 4.21
N ILE A 75 8.33 -8.67 5.04
CA ILE A 75 8.05 -9.91 5.78
C ILE A 75 7.80 -11.08 4.80
N LEU A 76 6.98 -10.87 3.76
CA LEU A 76 6.72 -11.87 2.73
C LEU A 76 7.99 -12.26 1.96
N TYR A 77 8.86 -11.28 1.68
CA TYR A 77 10.17 -11.55 1.08
C TYR A 77 11.01 -12.47 1.97
N ILE A 78 11.10 -12.19 3.27
CA ILE A 78 11.83 -13.01 4.23
C ILE A 78 11.24 -14.42 4.31
N PHE A 79 9.91 -14.56 4.39
CA PHE A 79 9.23 -15.86 4.40
C PHE A 79 9.56 -16.71 3.18
N ARG A 80 9.68 -16.09 2.01
CA ARG A 80 10.13 -16.78 0.80
C ARG A 80 11.61 -17.14 0.84
N GLN A 81 12.46 -16.29 1.39
CA GLN A 81 13.89 -16.58 1.51
C GLN A 81 14.18 -17.77 2.45
N ILE A 82 13.43 -17.89 3.55
CA ILE A 82 13.53 -19.02 4.49
C ILE A 82 12.64 -20.23 4.09
N ASN A 83 11.96 -20.15 2.94
CA ASN A 83 11.06 -21.19 2.41
C ASN A 83 9.97 -21.65 3.40
N VAL A 84 9.23 -20.72 4.01
CA VAL A 84 8.07 -21.07 4.86
C VAL A 84 6.96 -21.66 3.98
N MET A 85 6.69 -22.96 4.14
CA MET A 85 5.82 -23.80 3.29
C MET A 85 4.59 -23.11 2.66
N TYR A 86 3.72 -22.47 3.45
CA TYR A 86 2.49 -21.85 2.92
C TYR A 86 2.62 -20.35 2.66
N LEU A 87 3.49 -19.67 3.41
CA LEU A 87 3.64 -18.21 3.37
C LEU A 87 4.60 -17.75 2.27
N SER A 88 5.42 -18.65 1.72
CA SER A 88 6.28 -18.41 0.56
C SER A 88 5.53 -18.49 -0.78
N ALA A 89 4.30 -19.03 -0.79
CA ALA A 89 3.56 -19.29 -2.02
C ALA A 89 3.24 -17.98 -2.78
N PRO A 90 3.38 -17.95 -4.12
CA PRO A 90 3.11 -16.75 -4.91
C PRO A 90 1.70 -16.20 -4.77
N ILE A 91 0.73 -17.08 -4.51
CA ILE A 91 -0.66 -16.68 -4.25
C ILE A 91 -0.76 -15.68 -3.08
N ILE A 92 0.08 -15.82 -2.05
CA ILE A 92 0.08 -14.91 -0.90
C ILE A 92 0.57 -13.52 -1.31
N VAL A 93 1.61 -13.46 -2.14
CA VAL A 93 2.12 -12.19 -2.70
C VAL A 93 1.07 -11.55 -3.61
N LEU A 94 0.34 -12.35 -4.40
CA LEU A 94 -0.74 -11.86 -5.26
C LEU A 94 -1.91 -11.30 -4.43
N ILE A 95 -2.36 -12.01 -3.40
CA ILE A 95 -3.41 -11.55 -2.48
C ILE A 95 -2.98 -10.24 -1.80
N TRP A 96 -1.74 -10.18 -1.30
CA TRP A 96 -1.19 -8.96 -0.73
C TRP A 96 -1.21 -7.80 -1.73
N ALA A 97 -0.80 -8.03 -2.97
CA ALA A 97 -0.81 -7.00 -4.02
C ALA A 97 -2.24 -6.52 -4.33
N ILE A 98 -3.22 -7.41 -4.40
CA ILE A 98 -4.64 -7.06 -4.60
C ILE A 98 -5.16 -6.21 -3.43
N ILE A 99 -4.88 -6.62 -2.18
CA ILE A 99 -5.26 -5.85 -0.98
C ILE A 99 -4.61 -4.47 -1.01
N ALA A 100 -3.33 -4.40 -1.37
CA ALA A 100 -2.60 -3.14 -1.48
C ALA A 100 -3.27 -2.19 -2.49
N ILE A 101 -3.65 -2.69 -3.67
CA ILE A 101 -4.34 -1.91 -4.71
C ILE A 101 -5.72 -1.44 -4.25
N ILE A 102 -6.55 -2.33 -3.70
CA ILE A 102 -7.90 -1.98 -3.21
C ILE A 102 -7.79 -0.89 -2.15
N TRP A 103 -6.86 -1.04 -1.19
CA TRP A 103 -6.69 -0.05 -0.15
C TRP A 103 -6.14 1.27 -0.70
N LEU A 104 -5.23 1.24 -1.66
CA LEU A 104 -4.74 2.45 -2.33
C LEU A 104 -5.87 3.23 -3.01
N ILE A 105 -6.79 2.53 -3.69
CA ILE A 105 -7.98 3.12 -4.30
C ILE A 105 -8.86 3.79 -3.24
N LEU A 106 -9.07 3.14 -2.08
CA LEU A 106 -9.84 3.74 -0.98
C LEU A 106 -9.18 5.00 -0.41
N VAL A 107 -7.85 5.03 -0.30
CA VAL A 107 -7.10 6.22 0.12
C VAL A 107 -7.19 7.34 -0.92
N LEU A 108 -7.11 7.00 -2.21
CA LEU A 108 -7.27 7.96 -3.30
C LEU A 108 -8.68 8.55 -3.34
N LYS A 109 -9.71 7.71 -3.22
CA LYS A 109 -11.11 8.12 -3.10
C LYS A 109 -11.32 9.06 -1.92
N TYR A 110 -10.68 8.79 -0.78
CA TYR A 110 -10.75 9.66 0.39
C TYR A 110 -10.20 11.06 0.09
N ARG A 111 -9.04 11.16 -0.59
CA ARG A 111 -8.43 12.44 -0.96
C ARG A 111 -9.29 13.23 -1.95
N ILE A 112 -9.80 12.59 -2.99
CA ILE A 112 -10.48 13.29 -4.10
C ILE A 112 -11.94 13.62 -3.75
N ILE A 113 -12.63 12.74 -3.02
CA ILE A 113 -14.08 12.89 -2.77
C ILE A 113 -14.34 13.36 -1.34
N THR A 114 -13.79 12.66 -0.34
CA THR A 114 -14.15 12.91 1.06
C THR A 114 -13.57 14.22 1.61
N VAL A 115 -12.31 14.53 1.27
CA VAL A 115 -11.65 15.75 1.74
C VAL A 115 -12.34 17.03 1.26
N PRO A 116 -12.62 17.25 -0.04
CA PRO A 116 -13.28 18.48 -0.47
C PRO A 116 -14.72 18.58 0.04
N LYS A 117 -15.45 17.47 0.17
CA LYS A 117 -16.80 17.46 0.75
C LYS A 117 -16.76 17.94 2.20
N ARG A 118 -15.90 17.36 3.04
CA ARG A 118 -15.74 17.79 4.45
C ARG A 118 -15.28 19.24 4.59
N ARG A 119 -14.49 19.74 3.65
CA ARG A 119 -14.07 21.15 3.65
C ARG A 119 -15.26 22.09 3.44
N LYS A 120 -16.17 21.76 2.51
CA LYS A 120 -17.40 22.52 2.28
C LYS A 120 -18.33 22.47 3.49
N ASP A 121 -18.53 21.28 4.07
CA ASP A 121 -19.41 21.10 5.23
C ASP A 121 -18.94 21.94 6.43
N LEU A 122 -17.62 22.00 6.69
CA LEU A 122 -17.04 22.81 7.77
C LEU A 122 -17.17 24.33 7.54
N MET A 123 -17.17 24.80 6.29
CA MET A 123 -17.41 26.21 5.99
C MET A 123 -18.87 26.58 6.22
N ILE A 124 -19.81 25.69 5.88
CA ILE A 124 -21.25 25.89 6.12
C ILE A 124 -21.54 25.89 7.63
N GLU A 125 -20.93 24.97 8.38
CA GLU A 125 -21.11 24.90 9.84
C GLU A 125 -20.55 26.13 10.56
N LYS A 126 -19.38 26.64 10.14
CA LYS A 126 -18.84 27.91 10.64
C LYS A 126 -19.78 29.07 10.37
N GLY A 127 -20.28 29.20 9.13
CA GLY A 127 -21.26 30.22 8.79
C GLY A 127 -22.48 30.15 9.70
N LYS A 128 -23.07 28.97 9.90
CA LYS A 128 -24.23 28.79 10.79
C LYS A 128 -23.96 29.19 12.24
N ARG A 129 -22.77 28.91 12.79
CA ARG A 129 -22.41 29.33 14.15
C ARG A 129 -22.24 30.84 14.28
N ASP A 130 -21.71 31.50 13.25
CA ASP A 130 -21.55 32.96 13.26
C ASP A 130 -22.91 33.70 13.21
N TYR A 131 -24.00 33.03 12.82
CA TYR A 131 -25.36 33.59 12.74
C TYR A 131 -26.30 33.14 13.87
N LEU A 132 -25.84 32.30 14.80
CA LEU A 132 -26.62 31.86 15.97
C LEU A 132 -25.96 32.44 17.23
N PRO A 133 -26.47 33.56 17.79
CA PRO A 133 -25.98 34.13 19.05
C PRO A 133 -26.26 33.22 20.26
#